data_AF-A0A8J7V3A9-F1
#
_entry.id   AF-A0A8J7V3A9-F1
#
_cell.length_a   1.000
_cell.length_b   1.000
_cell.length_c   1.000
_cell.angle_alpha   90.00
_cell.angle_beta   90.00
_cell.angle_gamma   90.00
#
_symmetry.space_group_name_H-M   'P 1'
#
loop_
_entity.id
_entity.type
_entity.pdbx_description
1 polymer ?
#
loop_
_entity_poly.entity_id
_entity_poly.type
_entity_poly.pdbx_seq_one_letter_code
_entity_poly.pdbx_strand_id
1 'polypeptide(L)' 'MSFDEYKAEISLLMNEMEGEQGDLHEVMMRLKTILDTMRAEGLPIPDDLKRFEQDLDARFSVPGGSGD' A
#
# COMPACT_ATOMS: atom_id res chain seq x y z
N MET A 1 -17.96 -1.04 2.08
CA MET A 1 -17.59 -0.54 0.74
C MET A 1 -17.60 -1.72 -0.21
N SER A 2 -17.84 -1.49 -1.50
CA SER A 2 -17.66 -2.52 -2.52
C SER A 2 -16.18 -2.72 -2.84
N PHE A 3 -15.85 -3.86 -3.46
CA PHE A 3 -14.50 -4.16 -3.95
C PHE A 3 -13.98 -3.09 -4.92
N ASP A 4 -14.86 -2.48 -5.71
CA ASP A 4 -14.49 -1.42 -6.66
C ASP A 4 -14.20 -0.08 -5.97
N GLU A 5 -14.88 0.23 -4.86
CA GLU A 5 -14.54 1.39 -4.03
C GLU A 5 -13.14 1.25 -3.41
N TYR A 6 -12.79 0.06 -2.88
CA TYR A 6 -11.44 -0.18 -2.37
C TYR A 6 -10.37 -0.02 -3.45
N LYS A 7 -10.61 -0.53 -4.66
CA LYS A 7 -9.70 -0.35 -5.80
C LYS A 7 -9.49 1.12 -6.16
N ALA A 8 -10.56 1.92 -6.17
CA ALA A 8 -10.47 3.35 -6.48
C ALA A 8 -9.67 4.10 -5.41
N GLU A 9 -9.93 3.82 -4.14
CA GLU A 9 -9.22 4.46 -3.01
C GLU A 9 -7.73 4.12 -3.03
N ILE A 10 -7.38 2.86 -3.29
CA ILE A 10 -5.98 2.44 -3.39
C ILE A 10 -5.29 3.04 -4.62
N SER A 11 -5.99 3.18 -5.75
CA SER A 11 -5.43 3.81 -6.95
C SER A 11 -5.12 5.29 -6.71
N LEU A 12 -5.98 5.99 -5.95
CA LEU A 12 -5.73 7.36 -5.54
C LEU A 12 -4.49 7.46 -4.64
N LEU A 13 -4.39 6.59 -3.63
CA LEU A 13 -3.23 6.51 -2.74
C LEU A 13 -1.94 6.27 -3.53
N MET A 14 -1.96 5.36 -4.52
CA MET A 14 -0.82 5.11 -5.41
C MET A 14 -0.37 6.36 -6.17
N ASN A 15 -1.32 7.09 -6.74
CA ASN A 15 -1.03 8.35 -7.41
C ASN A 15 -0.48 9.42 -6.45
N GLU A 16 -0.91 9.44 -5.18
CA GLU A 16 -0.35 10.34 -4.15
C GLU A 16 1.11 10.01 -3.81
N MET A 17 1.52 8.73 -3.86
CA MET A 17 2.91 8.33 -3.64
C MET A 17 3.85 8.60 -4.82
N GLU A 18 3.33 8.60 -6.04
CA GLU A 18 4.12 8.96 -7.22
C GLU A 18 4.37 10.49 -7.29
N GLY A 19 3.60 11.28 -6.55
CA GLY A 19 3.79 12.73 -6.43
C GLY A 19 4.85 13.16 -5.39
N GLU A 20 5.28 14.42 -5.47
CA GLU A 20 6.25 15.03 -4.53
C GLU A 20 5.68 15.35 -3.14
N GLN A 21 4.36 15.26 -2.92
CA GLN A 21 3.70 15.76 -1.70
C GLN A 21 3.14 14.68 -0.77
N GLY A 22 3.12 13.41 -1.18
CA GLY A 22 2.60 12.33 -0.35
C GLY A 22 3.61 11.90 0.71
N ASP A 23 3.24 11.98 1.98
CA ASP A 23 4.00 11.33 3.04
C ASP A 23 3.87 9.80 2.83
N LEU A 24 4.90 9.20 2.22
CA LEU A 24 4.92 7.79 1.86
C LEU A 24 4.55 6.89 3.07
N HIS A 25 4.91 7.30 4.29
CA HIS A 25 4.61 6.56 5.50
C HIS A 25 3.12 6.66 5.86
N GLU A 26 2.49 7.82 5.71
CA GLU A 26 1.03 7.97 5.84
C GLU A 26 0.29 7.13 4.80
N VAL A 27 0.74 7.14 3.54
CA VAL A 27 0.10 6.35 2.48
C VAL A 27 0.23 4.86 2.75
N MET A 28 1.40 4.40 3.22
CA MET A 28 1.60 3.01 3.61
C MET A 28 0.64 2.59 4.75
N MET A 29 0.49 3.43 5.77
CA MET A 29 -0.44 3.14 6.88
C MET A 29 -1.89 3.03 6.41
N ARG A 30 -2.33 3.93 5.51
CA ARG A 30 -3.67 3.87 4.92
C ARG A 30 -3.86 2.62 4.07
N LEU A 31 -2.92 2.33 3.17
CA LEU A 31 -2.96 1.13 2.34
C LEU A 31 -3.09 -0.14 3.20
N LYS A 32 -2.24 -0.28 4.22
CA LYS A 32 -2.27 -1.43 5.13
C LYS A 32 -3.62 -1.59 5.83
N THR A 33 -4.20 -0.49 6.28
CA THR A 33 -5.54 -0.48 6.91
C THR A 33 -6.61 -0.98 5.94
N ILE A 34 -6.57 -0.54 4.68
CA ILE A 34 -7.51 -0.99 3.65
C ILE A 34 -7.34 -2.48 3.38
N LEU A 35 -6.10 -2.95 3.20
CA LEU A 35 -5.80 -4.36 2.95
C LEU A 35 -6.22 -5.26 4.13
N ASP A 36 -5.96 -4.85 5.38
CA ASP A 36 -6.41 -5.59 6.56
C ASP A 36 -7.93 -5.60 6.69
N THR A 37 -8.61 -4.51 6.33
CA THR A 37 -10.08 -4.47 6.28
C THR A 37 -10.62 -5.45 5.24
N MET A 38 -10.06 -5.45 4.03
CA MET A 38 -10.44 -6.40 2.98
C MET A 38 -10.21 -7.86 3.42
N ARG A 39 -9.08 -8.15 4.07
CA ARG A 39 -8.79 -9.48 4.65
C ARG A 39 -9.82 -9.85 5.72
N ALA A 40 -10.18 -8.92 6.61
CA ALA A 40 -11.17 -9.13 7.66
C ALA A 40 -12.58 -9.38 7.10
N GLU A 41 -12.93 -8.73 6.00
CA GLU A 41 -14.20 -8.93 5.28
C GLU A 41 -14.20 -10.21 4.42
N GLY A 42 -13.06 -10.93 4.33
CA GLY A 42 -12.91 -12.12 3.50
C GLY A 42 -12.84 -11.83 2.00
N LEU A 43 -12.50 -10.59 1.63
CA LEU A 43 -12.35 -10.16 0.24
C LEU A 43 -10.98 -10.60 -0.30
N PRO A 44 -10.92 -11.07 -1.56
CA PRO A 44 -9.66 -11.39 -2.19
C PRO A 44 -8.84 -10.11 -2.45
N ILE A 45 -7.59 -10.10 -2.00
CA ILE A 45 -6.63 -9.04 -2.33
C ILE A 45 -6.03 -9.34 -3.72
N PRO A 46 -6.15 -8.44 -4.70
CA PRO A 46 -5.46 -8.51 -5.99
C PRO A 46 -3.94 -8.67 -5.83
N ASP A 47 -3.31 -9.45 -6.71
CA ASP A 47 -1.85 -9.66 -6.64
C ASP A 47 -1.05 -8.38 -6.92
N ASP A 48 -1.57 -7.46 -7.74
CA ASP A 48 -0.95 -6.15 -7.95
C ASP A 48 -0.82 -5.37 -6.63
N LEU A 49 -1.83 -5.45 -5.76
CA LEU A 49 -1.83 -4.78 -4.46
C LEU A 49 -0.92 -5.46 -3.45
N LYS A 50 -0.83 -6.79 -3.46
CA LYS A 50 0.13 -7.52 -2.63
C LYS A 50 1.56 -7.16 -3.00
N ARG A 51 1.87 -7.12 -4.30
CA ARG A 51 3.19 -6.69 -4.79
C ARG A 51 3.50 -5.27 -4.34
N PHE A 52 2.52 -4.40 -4.45
CA PHE A 52 2.67 -3.01 -4.04
C PHE A 52 2.91 -2.85 -2.53
N GLU A 53 2.18 -3.58 -1.67
CA GLU A 53 2.42 -3.66 -0.22
C GLU A 53 3.85 -4.14 0.07
N GLN A 54 4.32 -5.18 -0.63
CA GLN A 54 5.67 -5.72 -0.48
C GLN A 54 6.76 -4.75 -0.93
N ASP A 55 6.56 -4.05 -2.05
CA ASP A 55 7.52 -3.08 -2.57
C ASP A 55 7.64 -1.88 -1.62
N LEU A 56 6.53 -1.42 -1.06
CA LEU A 56 6.55 -0.39 -0.01
C LEU A 56 7.25 -0.89 1.24
N ASP A 57 6.86 -2.05 1.77
CA ASP A 57 7.49 -2.62 2.96
C ASP A 57 9.00 -2.79 2.76
N ALA A 58 9.45 -3.25 1.60
CA ALA A 58 10.88 -3.32 1.27
C ALA A 58 11.56 -1.95 1.26
N ARG A 59 10.89 -0.88 0.81
CA ARG A 59 11.44 0.49 0.85
C ARG A 59 11.56 1.04 2.28
N PHE A 60 10.68 0.63 3.20
CA PHE A 60 10.70 1.07 4.60
C PHE A 60 11.50 0.15 5.54
N SER A 61 11.55 -1.15 5.25
CA SER A 61 12.22 -2.20 6.02
C SER A 61 13.72 -2.28 5.76
N VAL A 62 14.30 -1.43 4.91
CA VAL A 62 15.76 -1.28 4.81
C VAL A 62 16.23 -0.29 5.89
N PRO A 63 16.77 -0.76 7.04
CA PRO A 63 17.62 0.09 7.86
C PRO A 63 18.91 0.33 7.05
N GLY A 64 19.29 1.59 6.85
CA GLY A 64 20.37 1.93 5.91
C GLY A 64 21.68 1.16 6.11
N GLY A 65 22.26 0.68 5.00
CA GLY A 65 23.69 0.38 4.82
C GLY A 65 24.22 -0.92 5.44
N SER A 66 24.80 -1.78 4.59
CA SER A 66 26.14 -2.39 4.77
C SER A 66 26.48 -3.33 3.60
N GLY A 67 27.53 -3.01 2.84
CA GLY A 67 28.40 -4.02 2.19
C GLY A 67 28.54 -3.97 0.67
N ASP A 68 29.27 -3.00 0.12
CA ASP A 68 30.63 -3.22 -0.45
C ASP A 68 31.41 -1.90 -0.45
#